data_AF-A0A6G0VSJ4-F1
#
_entry.id   AF-A0A6G0VSJ4-F1
#
_cell.length_a   1.000
_cell.length_b   1.000
_cell.length_c   1.000
_cell.angle_alpha   90.00
_cell.angle_beta   90.00
_cell.angle_gamma   90.00
#
_symmetry.space_group_name_H-M   'P 1'
#
loop_
_entity.id
_entity.type
_entity.pdbx_description
1 polymer ?
#
loop_
_entity_poly.entity_id
_entity_poly.type
_entity_poly.pdbx_seq_one_letter_code
_entity_poly.pdbx_strand_id
1 'polypeptide(L)'
;NSSEHNHPVDPIQKIDRQVLRESCKRKATSNLISTRPIKLIRNELMNSVSTELEHKDLKSVRKAMYIERRKNLPPYPTSFEDAIIKINEFQDADYLMFRGKRFVHLPDDSTFICLTTEENLQCLTSCTDDKFKNTYINVWKYLISICEKQSLVFKIKILHIDFEICAIETVKEIFPAVQIKTCRFYLGQAWWRKNAYNDKNNELQIWLKSFFGLSFIAPDDVEDVFVELISVCPNTSVGQLFSDYVLETYIEPGCLFPPILWAETPSSNPRTTNGAESFHSTYNAQFNSAHPPIFVVITTLMETQAETITKLLTISK
;
A
#
# COMPACT_ATOMS: atom_id res chain seq x y z
N ASN A 1 24.24 -57.72 10.60
CA ASN A 1 22.93 -57.02 10.57
C ASN A 1 23.00 -55.79 9.71
N SER A 2 22.78 -55.94 8.41
CA SER A 2 22.43 -54.84 7.51
C SER A 2 20.96 -54.49 7.72
N SER A 3 20.67 -53.33 8.29
CA SER A 3 19.30 -52.83 8.39
C SER A 3 18.81 -52.40 7.02
N GLU A 4 18.01 -53.22 6.36
CA GLU A 4 17.22 -52.81 5.20
C GLU A 4 16.20 -51.76 5.65
N HIS A 5 16.42 -50.51 5.26
CA HIS A 5 15.46 -49.43 5.45
C HIS A 5 14.36 -49.52 4.39
N ASN A 6 13.31 -50.30 4.67
CA ASN A 6 12.08 -50.32 3.86
C ASN A 6 11.27 -49.03 4.11
N HIS A 7 11.56 -47.98 3.35
CA HIS A 7 10.68 -46.82 3.25
C HIS A 7 9.69 -47.02 2.10
N PRO A 8 8.38 -46.78 2.31
CA PRO A 8 7.40 -46.79 1.22
C PRO A 8 7.78 -45.74 0.17
N VAL A 9 7.56 -46.06 -1.11
CA VAL A 9 7.83 -45.15 -2.24
C VAL A 9 7.11 -43.83 -1.99
N ASP A 10 7.86 -42.72 -2.05
CA ASP A 10 7.29 -41.40 -1.80
C ASP A 10 6.13 -41.13 -2.78
N PRO A 11 5.00 -40.57 -2.31
CA PRO A 11 3.88 -40.21 -3.18
C PRO A 11 4.34 -39.34 -4.35
N ILE A 12 3.81 -39.59 -5.54
CA ILE A 12 4.14 -38.85 -6.78
C ILE A 12 4.02 -37.32 -6.56
N GLN A 13 3.02 -36.88 -5.80
CA GLN A 13 2.84 -35.47 -5.38
C GLN A 13 4.07 -34.87 -4.66
N LYS A 14 4.74 -35.65 -3.79
CA LYS A 14 5.96 -35.18 -3.10
C LYS A 14 7.11 -35.02 -4.09
N ILE A 15 7.24 -35.96 -5.03
CA ILE A 15 8.28 -35.93 -6.07
C ILE A 15 8.06 -34.70 -6.96
N ASP A 16 6.85 -34.48 -7.45
CA ASP A 16 6.51 -33.35 -8.31
C ASP A 16 6.71 -32.00 -7.61
N ARG A 17 6.30 -31.90 -6.34
CA ARG A 17 6.58 -30.71 -5.52
C ARG A 17 8.07 -30.48 -5.36
N GLN A 18 8.86 -31.53 -5.18
CA GLN A 18 10.31 -31.43 -5.02
C GLN A 18 10.98 -31.00 -6.33
N VAL A 19 10.57 -31.54 -7.47
CA VAL A 19 11.05 -31.11 -8.80
C VAL A 19 10.72 -29.64 -9.04
N LEU A 20 9.47 -29.22 -8.79
CA LEU A 20 9.05 -27.82 -8.91
C LEU A 20 9.88 -26.92 -8.00
N ARG A 21 10.06 -27.30 -6.73
CA ARG A 21 10.84 -26.56 -5.75
C ARG A 21 12.28 -26.38 -6.19
N GLU A 22 12.95 -27.44 -6.64
CA GLU A 22 14.36 -27.37 -7.04
C GLU A 22 14.56 -26.62 -8.36
N SER A 23 13.62 -26.73 -9.31
CA SER A 23 13.65 -25.91 -10.53
C SER A 23 13.48 -24.42 -10.22
N CYS A 24 12.48 -24.09 -9.42
CA CYS A 24 12.21 -22.72 -8.99
C CYS A 24 13.39 -22.12 -8.20
N LYS A 25 14.04 -22.89 -7.32
CA LYS A 25 15.25 -22.48 -6.59
C LYS A 25 16.37 -22.10 -7.56
N ARG A 26 16.71 -22.97 -8.52
CA ARG A 26 17.78 -22.72 -9.50
C ARG A 26 17.54 -21.44 -10.31
N LYS A 27 16.30 -21.24 -10.79
CA LYS A 27 15.94 -20.05 -11.59
C LYS A 27 15.81 -18.77 -10.75
N ALA A 28 15.55 -18.89 -9.46
CA ALA A 28 15.52 -17.76 -8.55
C ALA A 28 16.92 -17.17 -8.29
N THR A 29 17.97 -17.98 -8.38
CA THR A 29 19.37 -17.57 -8.19
C THR A 29 19.91 -16.74 -9.37
N SER A 30 19.56 -17.10 -10.61
CA SER A 30 20.04 -16.41 -11.81
C SER A 30 19.32 -15.09 -12.11
N ASN A 31 18.10 -14.91 -11.59
CA ASN A 31 17.25 -13.74 -11.81
C ASN A 31 16.86 -13.11 -10.47
N LEU A 32 17.85 -12.66 -9.69
CA LEU A 32 17.59 -12.12 -8.34
C LEU A 32 16.71 -10.86 -8.39
N ILE A 33 16.83 -10.06 -9.45
CA ILE A 33 16.23 -8.73 -9.58
C ILE A 33 15.13 -8.67 -10.66
N SER A 34 15.20 -9.50 -11.71
CA SER A 34 14.40 -9.29 -12.93
C SER A 34 13.02 -9.97 -12.94
N THR A 35 12.77 -10.97 -12.09
CA THR A 35 11.59 -11.83 -12.22
C THR A 35 10.98 -12.21 -10.89
N ARG A 36 9.71 -11.80 -10.67
CA ARG A 36 8.95 -12.13 -9.45
C ARG A 36 8.92 -13.63 -9.16
N PRO A 37 9.02 -14.07 -7.89
CA PRO A 37 8.92 -15.48 -7.52
C PRO A 37 7.63 -16.14 -8.03
N ILE A 38 6.50 -15.43 -7.99
CA ILE A 38 5.22 -15.93 -8.50
C ILE A 38 5.25 -16.20 -10.02
N LYS A 39 5.97 -15.39 -10.79
CA LYS A 39 6.10 -15.57 -12.25
C LYS A 39 6.97 -16.78 -12.57
N LEU A 40 8.06 -16.97 -11.82
CA LEU A 40 8.91 -18.16 -11.93
C LEU A 40 8.12 -19.43 -11.59
N ILE A 41 7.38 -19.44 -10.47
CA ILE A 41 6.56 -20.59 -10.07
C ILE A 41 5.49 -20.89 -11.13
N ARG A 42 4.78 -19.87 -11.62
CA ARG A 42 3.78 -20.06 -12.69
C ARG A 42 4.39 -20.62 -13.96
N ASN A 43 5.53 -20.10 -14.39
CA ASN A 43 6.22 -20.60 -15.58
C ASN A 43 6.65 -22.06 -15.40
N GLU A 44 7.16 -22.45 -14.24
CA GLU A 44 7.51 -23.85 -13.97
C GLU A 44 6.28 -24.76 -13.92
N LEU A 45 5.19 -24.30 -13.32
CA LEU A 45 3.93 -25.05 -13.28
C LEU A 45 3.37 -25.29 -14.69
N MET A 46 3.38 -24.27 -15.54
CA MET A 46 2.92 -24.38 -16.93
C MET A 46 3.78 -25.32 -17.78
N ASN A 47 5.06 -25.48 -17.44
CA ASN A 47 5.99 -26.38 -18.11
C ASN A 47 6.08 -27.76 -17.45
N SER A 48 5.36 -27.98 -16.34
CA SER A 48 5.34 -29.26 -15.62
C SER A 48 4.11 -30.09 -16.03
N VAL A 49 4.27 -31.42 -16.03
CA VAL A 49 3.21 -32.37 -16.44
C VAL A 49 2.22 -32.67 -15.30
N SER A 50 2.44 -32.15 -14.09
CA SER A 50 1.73 -32.58 -12.88
C SER A 50 0.47 -31.77 -12.57
N THR A 51 -0.66 -32.46 -12.36
CA THR A 51 -1.99 -31.90 -12.09
C THR A 51 -2.41 -31.93 -10.61
N GLU A 52 -1.56 -32.43 -9.70
CA GLU A 52 -1.97 -32.74 -8.31
C GLU A 52 -1.41 -31.78 -7.22
N LEU A 53 -0.84 -30.63 -7.61
CA LEU A 53 -0.27 -29.69 -6.64
C LEU A 53 -1.32 -28.80 -5.99
N GLU A 54 -1.37 -28.78 -4.66
CA GLU A 54 -2.28 -27.93 -3.90
C GLU A 54 -1.70 -26.54 -3.58
N HIS A 55 -2.57 -25.55 -3.29
CA HIS A 55 -2.15 -24.19 -2.93
C HIS A 55 -1.20 -24.15 -1.71
N LYS A 56 -1.33 -25.08 -0.77
CA LYS A 56 -0.43 -25.19 0.41
C LYS A 56 1.02 -25.50 0.02
N ASP A 57 1.23 -26.21 -1.08
CA ASP A 57 2.56 -26.59 -1.56
C ASP A 57 3.31 -25.39 -2.18
N LEU A 58 2.56 -24.43 -2.74
CA LEU A 58 3.14 -23.19 -3.27
C LEU A 58 3.77 -22.32 -2.18
N LYS A 59 3.24 -22.35 -0.95
CA LYS A 59 3.85 -21.62 0.18
C LYS A 59 5.23 -22.20 0.52
N SER A 60 5.38 -23.52 0.46
CA SER A 60 6.67 -24.18 0.61
C SER A 60 7.65 -23.83 -0.51
N VAL A 61 7.19 -23.78 -1.76
CA VAL A 61 8.03 -23.44 -2.91
C VAL A 61 8.51 -21.99 -2.79
N ARG A 62 7.59 -21.04 -2.50
CA ARG A 62 7.95 -19.63 -2.24
C ARG A 62 8.97 -19.50 -1.11
N LYS A 63 8.75 -20.18 0.02
CA LYS A 63 9.69 -20.17 1.15
C LYS A 63 11.06 -20.70 0.74
N ALA A 64 11.11 -21.78 -0.03
CA ALA A 64 12.37 -22.36 -0.51
C ALA A 64 13.11 -21.43 -1.47
N MET A 65 12.41 -20.78 -2.41
CA MET A 65 12.99 -19.77 -3.28
C MET A 65 13.51 -18.56 -2.50
N TYR A 66 12.75 -18.09 -1.50
CA TYR A 66 13.17 -17.01 -0.63
C TYR A 66 14.45 -17.37 0.12
N ILE A 67 14.52 -18.57 0.71
CA ILE A 67 15.73 -19.09 1.37
C ILE A 67 16.91 -19.15 0.38
N GLU A 68 16.68 -19.59 -0.86
CA GLU A 68 17.74 -19.71 -1.86
C GLU A 68 18.25 -18.33 -2.31
N ARG A 69 17.35 -17.39 -2.62
CA ARG A 69 17.72 -15.99 -2.91
C ARG A 69 18.48 -15.37 -1.74
N ARG A 70 18.10 -15.71 -0.51
CA ARG A 70 18.72 -15.20 0.71
C ARG A 70 20.17 -15.64 0.88
N LYS A 71 20.59 -16.79 0.34
CA LYS A 71 21.99 -17.25 0.37
C LYS A 71 22.94 -16.32 -0.38
N ASN A 72 22.44 -15.58 -1.37
CA ASN A 72 23.22 -14.61 -2.15
C ASN A 72 23.22 -13.20 -1.54
N LEU A 73 22.55 -13.02 -0.39
CA LEU A 73 22.47 -11.74 0.32
C LEU A 73 23.35 -11.81 1.59
N PRO A 74 23.91 -10.69 2.07
CA PRO A 74 24.74 -10.63 3.29
C PRO A 74 24.02 -11.21 4.51
N PRO A 75 24.69 -11.72 5.55
CA PRO A 75 24.05 -12.19 6.78
C PRO A 75 23.09 -11.14 7.38
N TYR A 76 22.02 -11.58 8.05
CA TYR A 76 21.08 -10.64 8.66
C TYR A 76 21.81 -9.72 9.62
N PRO A 77 21.54 -8.40 9.57
CA PRO A 77 22.00 -7.53 10.62
C PRO A 77 21.28 -7.86 11.94
N THR A 78 22.04 -7.90 13.04
CA THR A 78 21.52 -8.20 14.38
C THR A 78 21.17 -6.94 15.17
N SER A 79 21.60 -5.78 14.70
CA SER A 79 21.26 -4.46 15.21
C SER A 79 21.20 -3.44 14.07
N PHE A 80 20.76 -2.23 14.38
CA PHE A 80 20.82 -1.12 13.44
C PHE A 80 22.28 -0.79 13.06
N GLU A 81 23.19 -0.71 14.02
CA GLU A 81 24.63 -0.54 13.76
C GLU A 81 25.20 -1.64 12.86
N ASP A 82 24.84 -2.90 13.10
CA ASP A 82 25.29 -4.02 12.25
C ASP A 82 24.69 -3.92 10.83
N ALA A 83 23.50 -3.35 10.67
CA ALA A 83 22.93 -3.05 9.36
C ALA A 83 23.75 -1.99 8.63
N ILE A 84 24.14 -0.92 9.32
CA ILE A 84 24.96 0.15 8.75
C ILE A 84 26.34 -0.34 8.35
N ILE A 85 27.02 -1.12 9.22
CA ILE A 85 28.32 -1.72 8.93
C ILE A 85 28.23 -2.56 7.65
N LYS A 86 27.25 -3.47 7.57
CA LYS A 86 27.06 -4.33 6.39
C LYS A 86 26.71 -3.54 5.13
N ILE A 87 25.88 -2.50 5.23
CA ILE A 87 25.56 -1.66 4.07
C ILE A 87 26.82 -0.96 3.55
N ASN A 88 27.68 -0.46 4.44
CA ASN A 88 28.96 0.15 4.06
C ASN A 88 29.92 -0.87 3.44
N GLU A 89 30.06 -2.07 4.04
CA GLU A 89 30.93 -3.14 3.52
C GLU A 89 30.54 -3.58 2.10
N PHE A 90 29.24 -3.62 1.80
CA PHE A 90 28.73 -4.11 0.52
C PHE A 90 28.26 -3.01 -0.44
N GLN A 91 28.70 -1.76 -0.25
CA GLN A 91 28.20 -0.59 -0.99
C GLN A 91 28.25 -0.72 -2.52
N ASP A 92 29.20 -1.50 -3.05
CA ASP A 92 29.42 -1.72 -4.48
C ASP A 92 28.75 -3.00 -5.01
N ALA A 93 27.97 -3.69 -4.19
CA ALA A 93 27.30 -4.91 -4.61
C ALA A 93 26.08 -4.61 -5.50
N ASP A 94 25.87 -5.42 -6.54
CA ASP A 94 24.77 -5.25 -7.51
C ASP A 94 23.38 -5.17 -6.85
N TYR A 95 23.17 -5.83 -5.72
CA TYR A 95 21.90 -5.80 -4.99
C TYR A 95 21.65 -4.51 -4.19
N LEU A 96 22.65 -3.62 -4.11
CA LEU A 96 22.54 -2.24 -3.61
C LEU A 96 22.50 -1.21 -4.74
N MET A 97 22.49 -1.67 -5.98
CA MET A 97 22.44 -0.84 -7.17
C MET A 97 21.09 -0.96 -7.89
N PHE A 98 20.65 0.17 -8.43
CA PHE A 98 19.52 0.24 -9.35
C PHE A 98 20.04 0.69 -10.71
N ARG A 99 19.97 -0.18 -11.73
CA ARG A 99 20.46 0.09 -13.10
C ARG A 99 21.93 0.56 -13.15
N GLY A 100 22.78 -0.03 -12.30
CA GLY A 100 24.21 0.31 -12.23
C GLY A 100 24.52 1.62 -11.49
N LYS A 101 23.52 2.26 -10.88
CA LYS A 101 23.72 3.41 -9.97
C LYS A 101 23.47 2.99 -8.52
N ARG A 102 24.16 3.61 -7.58
CA ARG A 102 23.96 3.38 -6.13
C ARG A 102 22.52 3.71 -5.75
N PHE A 103 21.88 2.82 -4.98
CA PHE A 103 20.50 2.97 -4.52
C PHE A 103 20.38 3.07 -2.99
N VAL A 104 21.40 2.64 -2.25
CA VAL A 104 21.44 2.68 -0.79
C VAL A 104 22.48 3.69 -0.32
N HIS A 105 22.04 4.64 0.48
CA HIS A 105 22.83 5.77 0.97
C HIS A 105 22.76 5.82 2.49
N LEU A 106 23.89 6.18 3.11
CA LEU A 106 24.01 6.39 4.55
C LEU A 106 24.46 7.84 4.76
N PRO A 107 23.84 8.59 5.68
CA PRO A 107 24.35 9.89 6.10
C PRO A 107 25.65 9.71 6.89
N ASP A 108 26.47 10.76 6.95
CA ASP A 108 27.77 10.74 7.65
C ASP A 108 27.62 10.36 9.13
N ASP A 109 26.50 10.76 9.74
CA ASP A 109 26.17 10.46 11.15
C ASP A 109 25.55 9.07 11.35
N SER A 110 25.27 8.34 10.27
CA SER A 110 24.71 6.99 10.31
C SER A 110 23.38 6.90 11.09
N THR A 111 22.57 7.95 11.10
CA THR A 111 21.32 8.00 11.88
C THR A 111 20.14 7.28 11.22
N PHE A 112 20.17 7.11 9.89
CA PHE A 112 19.15 6.38 9.13
C PHE A 112 19.73 5.76 7.86
N ILE A 113 18.98 4.85 7.23
CA ILE A 113 19.32 4.28 5.92
C ILE A 113 18.40 4.90 4.87
N CYS A 114 18.97 5.51 3.84
CA CYS A 114 18.21 6.12 2.75
C CYS A 114 18.22 5.23 1.51
N LEU A 115 17.04 4.95 0.94
CA LEU A 115 16.85 4.05 -0.19
C LEU A 115 16.22 4.80 -1.35
N THR A 116 17.02 5.13 -2.33
CA THR A 116 16.67 6.20 -3.25
C THR A 116 17.63 6.19 -4.43
N THR A 117 17.27 6.79 -5.57
CA THR A 117 18.23 7.00 -6.66
C THR A 117 18.83 8.40 -6.57
N GLU A 118 19.90 8.65 -7.32
CA GLU A 118 20.46 10.00 -7.49
C GLU A 118 19.39 11.03 -7.89
N GLU A 119 18.47 10.65 -8.78
CA GLU A 119 17.37 11.52 -9.23
C GLU A 119 16.40 11.84 -8.07
N ASN A 120 16.15 10.89 -7.18
CA ASN A 120 15.34 11.10 -5.98
C ASN A 120 16.10 11.89 -4.89
N LEU A 121 17.43 11.73 -4.76
CA LEU A 121 18.24 12.53 -3.83
C LEU A 121 18.33 13.99 -4.26
N GLN A 122 18.51 14.25 -5.56
CA GLN A 122 18.43 15.60 -6.11
C GLN A 122 17.06 16.24 -5.86
N CYS A 123 16.00 15.43 -5.75
CA CYS A 123 14.67 15.87 -5.33
C CYS A 123 14.56 16.11 -3.81
N LEU A 124 15.34 15.40 -2.99
CA LEU A 124 15.30 15.48 -1.53
C LEU A 124 16.24 16.55 -0.95
N THR A 125 17.39 16.84 -1.57
CA THR A 125 18.35 17.85 -1.09
C THR A 125 17.85 19.29 -1.17
N SER A 126 16.71 19.53 -1.83
CA SER A 126 15.96 20.79 -1.77
C SER A 126 14.93 20.86 -0.63
N CYS A 127 14.83 19.83 0.21
CA CYS A 127 13.85 19.73 1.29
C CYS A 127 14.55 19.64 2.65
N THR A 128 14.37 20.65 3.50
CA THR A 128 14.70 20.60 4.93
C THR A 128 13.41 20.43 5.74
N ASP A 129 13.40 19.49 6.68
CA ASP A 129 12.23 19.17 7.51
C ASP A 129 11.85 20.33 8.44
N ASP A 130 10.59 20.76 8.36
CA ASP A 130 9.56 20.46 9.36
C ASP A 130 8.18 20.81 8.78
N LYS A 131 7.14 20.06 9.18
CA LYS A 131 5.70 20.13 8.76
C LYS A 131 5.31 19.22 7.58
N PHE A 132 4.54 18.17 7.87
CA PHE A 132 3.86 17.24 6.95
C PHE A 132 3.28 17.91 5.68
N LYS A 133 2.73 19.13 5.81
CA LYS A 133 2.22 19.93 4.69
C LYS A 133 3.30 20.26 3.65
N ASN A 134 4.49 20.68 4.08
CA ASN A 134 5.58 21.02 3.16
C ASN A 134 6.06 19.79 2.38
N THR A 135 6.04 18.60 3.01
CA THR A 135 6.32 17.33 2.34
C THR A 135 5.33 17.06 1.21
N TYR A 136 4.02 17.18 1.45
CA TYR A 136 3.03 17.06 0.38
C TYR A 136 3.25 18.09 -0.72
N ILE A 137 3.57 19.34 -0.35
CA ILE A 137 3.80 20.43 -1.31
C ILE A 137 4.95 20.07 -2.25
N ASN A 138 6.06 19.59 -1.68
CA ASN A 138 7.25 19.25 -2.43
C ASN A 138 7.00 18.07 -3.37
N VAL A 139 6.25 17.05 -2.93
CA VAL A 139 5.85 15.92 -3.79
C VAL A 139 5.07 16.40 -5.00
N TRP A 140 4.06 17.25 -4.81
CA TRP A 140 3.24 17.76 -5.92
C TRP A 140 4.02 18.69 -6.85
N LYS A 141 4.80 19.64 -6.31
CA LYS A 141 5.67 20.52 -7.11
C LYS A 141 6.67 19.72 -7.95
N TYR A 142 7.20 18.64 -7.38
CA TYR A 142 8.11 17.77 -8.10
C TYR A 142 7.42 17.02 -9.25
N LEU A 143 6.24 16.44 -9.01
CA LEU A 143 5.46 15.78 -10.08
C LEU A 143 5.15 16.74 -11.22
N ILE A 144 4.75 17.98 -10.91
CA ILE A 144 4.57 19.05 -11.91
C ILE A 144 5.86 19.26 -12.69
N SER A 145 7.00 19.40 -12.02
CA SER A 145 8.30 19.62 -12.67
C SER A 145 8.72 18.49 -13.62
N ILE A 146 8.39 17.23 -13.29
CA ILE A 146 8.66 16.08 -14.17
C ILE A 146 7.79 16.18 -15.44
N CYS A 147 6.50 16.49 -15.27
CA CYS A 147 5.60 16.66 -16.40
C CYS A 147 6.06 17.81 -17.32
N GLU A 148 6.45 18.95 -16.74
CA GLU A 148 6.95 20.10 -17.49
C GLU A 148 8.21 19.77 -18.30
N LYS A 149 9.18 19.04 -17.69
CA LYS A 149 10.37 18.55 -18.40
C LYS A 149 10.04 17.66 -19.60
N GLN A 150 8.87 17.03 -19.62
CA GLN A 150 8.38 16.19 -20.71
C GLN A 150 7.39 16.92 -21.62
N SER A 151 7.24 18.24 -21.48
CA SER A 151 6.23 19.05 -22.20
C SER A 151 4.79 18.56 -21.99
N LEU A 152 4.51 17.95 -20.84
CA LEU A 152 3.19 17.50 -20.42
C LEU A 152 2.56 18.51 -19.47
N VAL A 153 1.25 18.75 -19.62
CA VAL A 153 0.48 19.59 -18.68
C VAL A 153 -0.11 18.71 -17.59
N PHE A 154 0.35 18.89 -16.36
CA PHE A 154 -0.17 18.15 -15.20
C PHE A 154 -1.44 18.81 -14.67
N LYS A 155 -2.61 18.32 -15.10
CA LYS A 155 -3.92 18.84 -14.70
C LYS A 155 -4.75 17.77 -14.01
N ILE A 156 -5.08 18.02 -12.74
CA ILE A 156 -5.98 17.17 -11.96
C ILE A 156 -7.34 17.85 -11.88
N LYS A 157 -8.40 17.15 -12.28
CA LYS A 157 -9.79 17.64 -12.15
C LYS A 157 -10.42 17.21 -10.83
N ILE A 158 -10.24 15.93 -10.48
CA ILE A 158 -10.78 15.32 -9.27
C ILE A 158 -9.62 14.57 -8.60
N LEU A 159 -9.45 14.79 -7.29
CA LEU A 159 -8.49 14.05 -6.48
C LEU A 159 -9.22 13.34 -5.35
N HIS A 160 -9.01 12.03 -5.25
CA HIS A 160 -9.45 11.25 -4.10
C HIS A 160 -8.33 11.17 -3.07
N ILE A 161 -8.62 11.51 -1.82
CA ILE A 161 -7.63 11.54 -0.74
C ILE A 161 -8.25 11.11 0.59
N ASP A 162 -7.42 10.72 1.55
CA ASP A 162 -7.88 10.37 2.90
C ASP A 162 -8.19 11.64 3.71
N PHE A 163 -8.79 11.46 4.90
CA PHE A 163 -9.14 12.55 5.82
C PHE A 163 -7.90 13.11 6.54
N GLU A 164 -6.95 13.62 5.76
CA GLU A 164 -5.71 14.22 6.26
C GLU A 164 -5.65 15.69 5.88
N ILE A 165 -5.77 16.56 6.88
CA ILE A 165 -5.92 18.01 6.68
C ILE A 165 -4.73 18.63 5.94
N CYS A 166 -3.50 18.22 6.28
CA CYS A 166 -2.29 18.73 5.63
C CYS A 166 -2.27 18.41 4.13
N ALA A 167 -2.74 17.21 3.76
CA ALA A 167 -2.76 16.76 2.38
C ALA A 167 -3.86 17.48 1.58
N ILE A 168 -5.05 17.64 2.18
CA ILE A 168 -6.17 18.40 1.59
C ILE A 168 -5.78 19.86 1.36
N GLU A 169 -5.23 20.53 2.37
CA GLU A 169 -4.82 21.92 2.27
C GLU A 169 -3.74 22.14 1.20
N THR A 170 -2.75 21.25 1.16
CA THR A 170 -1.71 21.29 0.14
C THR A 170 -2.28 21.21 -1.27
N VAL A 171 -3.22 20.30 -1.49
CA VAL A 171 -3.83 20.11 -2.80
C VAL A 171 -4.64 21.33 -3.21
N LYS A 172 -5.38 21.96 -2.27
CA LYS A 172 -6.09 23.22 -2.54
C LYS A 172 -5.14 24.36 -2.88
N GLU A 173 -3.98 24.41 -2.22
CA GLU A 173 -2.95 25.43 -2.47
C GLU A 173 -2.34 25.28 -3.87
N ILE A 174 -2.00 24.05 -4.28
CA ILE A 174 -1.30 23.79 -5.55
C ILE A 174 -2.27 23.72 -6.74
N PHE A 175 -3.48 23.20 -6.52
CA PHE A 175 -4.49 23.04 -7.55
C PHE A 175 -5.83 23.67 -7.09
N PRO A 176 -5.97 25.01 -7.12
CA PRO A 176 -7.16 25.68 -6.58
C PRO A 176 -8.49 25.26 -7.23
N ALA A 177 -8.44 24.78 -8.47
CA ALA A 177 -9.60 24.35 -9.24
C ALA A 177 -9.90 22.83 -9.12
N VAL A 178 -9.14 22.09 -8.31
CA VAL A 178 -9.36 20.64 -8.16
C VAL A 178 -10.55 20.37 -7.26
N GLN A 179 -11.39 19.42 -7.66
CA GLN A 179 -12.40 18.87 -6.79
C GLN A 179 -11.77 17.79 -5.90
N ILE A 180 -11.69 18.06 -4.60
CA ILE A 180 -11.21 17.08 -3.62
C ILE A 180 -12.40 16.24 -3.15
N LYS A 181 -12.22 14.93 -3.15
CA LYS A 181 -13.19 13.96 -2.65
C LYS A 181 -12.52 13.07 -1.61
N THR A 182 -13.08 12.98 -0.43
CA THR A 182 -12.55 12.08 0.60
C THR A 182 -13.15 10.69 0.51
N CYS A 183 -12.39 9.69 0.98
CA CYS A 183 -12.78 8.29 0.87
C CYS A 183 -13.97 7.93 1.77
N ARG A 184 -15.06 7.44 1.18
CA ARG A 184 -16.28 7.08 1.92
C ARG A 184 -16.05 5.92 2.89
N PHE A 185 -15.12 5.01 2.58
CA PHE A 185 -14.77 3.91 3.47
C PHE A 185 -14.12 4.42 4.77
N TYR A 186 -13.15 5.34 4.67
CA TYR A 186 -12.52 5.92 5.85
C TYR A 186 -13.45 6.83 6.66
N LEU A 187 -14.37 7.56 6.00
CA LEU A 187 -15.46 8.26 6.69
C LEU A 187 -16.28 7.26 7.52
N GLY A 188 -16.70 6.17 6.88
CA GLY A 188 -17.46 5.10 7.53
C GLY A 188 -16.74 4.52 8.75
N GLN A 189 -15.43 4.28 8.64
CA GLN A 189 -14.62 3.82 9.76
C GLN A 189 -14.51 4.86 10.88
N ALA A 190 -14.32 6.14 10.55
CA ALA A 190 -14.21 7.21 11.53
C ALA A 190 -15.49 7.34 12.36
N TRP A 191 -16.65 7.35 11.69
CA TRP A 191 -17.94 7.37 12.34
C TRP A 191 -18.17 6.10 13.17
N TRP A 192 -17.88 4.92 12.60
CA TRP A 192 -18.04 3.65 13.30
C TRP A 192 -17.22 3.56 14.60
N ARG A 193 -15.97 4.06 14.61
CA ARG A 193 -15.12 4.07 15.81
C ARG A 193 -15.64 4.98 16.91
N LYS A 194 -16.36 6.04 16.55
CA LYS A 194 -16.95 7.01 17.49
C LYS A 194 -18.33 6.59 17.98
N ASN A 195 -18.98 5.66 17.29
CA ASN A 195 -20.20 5.03 17.78
C ASN A 195 -19.87 4.19 19.03
N ALA A 196 -20.37 4.57 20.19
CA ALA A 196 -20.19 3.85 21.47
C ALA A 196 -21.09 2.60 21.59
N TYR A 197 -21.53 2.02 20.48
CA TYR A 197 -22.64 1.08 20.44
C TYR A 197 -22.18 -0.38 20.50
N ASN A 198 -22.51 -1.08 21.59
CA ASN A 198 -22.30 -2.52 21.80
C ASN A 198 -23.59 -3.32 22.01
N ASP A 199 -24.76 -2.69 21.85
CA ASP A 199 -26.04 -3.28 22.25
C ASP A 199 -26.84 -3.86 21.07
N LYS A 200 -27.92 -4.61 21.32
CA LYS A 200 -28.79 -5.21 20.28
C LYS A 200 -30.08 -4.41 20.01
N ASN A 201 -30.12 -3.12 20.35
CA ASN A 201 -31.30 -2.27 20.11
C ASN A 201 -31.49 -1.97 18.61
N ASN A 202 -32.55 -2.52 18.03
CA ASN A 202 -32.85 -2.42 16.59
C ASN A 202 -33.10 -0.97 16.12
N GLU A 203 -33.72 -0.11 16.93
CA GLU A 203 -34.10 1.26 16.53
C GLU A 203 -32.88 2.18 16.39
N LEU A 204 -31.98 2.17 17.37
CA LEU A 204 -30.74 2.97 17.30
C LEU A 204 -29.83 2.48 16.17
N GLN A 205 -29.81 1.18 15.89
CA GLN A 205 -29.07 0.65 14.75
C GLN A 205 -29.65 1.12 13.41
N ILE A 206 -30.97 1.15 13.28
CA ILE A 206 -31.64 1.70 12.08
C ILE A 206 -31.31 3.18 11.93
N TRP A 207 -31.42 3.96 13.01
CA TRP A 207 -31.04 5.37 13.02
C TRP A 207 -29.58 5.60 12.59
N LEU A 208 -28.64 4.84 13.16
CA LEU A 208 -27.22 4.90 12.78
C LEU A 208 -27.03 4.55 11.29
N LYS A 209 -27.70 3.53 10.76
CA LYS A 209 -27.62 3.20 9.32
C LYS A 209 -28.12 4.34 8.44
N SER A 210 -29.23 4.99 8.81
CA SER A 210 -29.73 6.20 8.15
C SER A 210 -28.71 7.34 8.22
N PHE A 211 -28.00 7.45 9.34
CA PHE A 211 -26.92 8.40 9.53
C PHE A 211 -25.76 8.22 8.55
N PHE A 212 -25.31 6.97 8.31
CA PHE A 212 -24.32 6.68 7.25
C PHE A 212 -24.83 7.07 5.85
N GLY A 213 -26.15 7.15 5.68
CA GLY A 213 -26.84 7.64 4.50
C GLY A 213 -26.51 9.09 4.11
N LEU A 214 -26.11 9.93 5.07
CA LEU A 214 -25.73 11.33 4.82
C LEU A 214 -24.61 11.45 3.78
N SER A 215 -23.71 10.47 3.71
CA SER A 215 -22.62 10.44 2.72
C SER A 215 -23.08 10.31 1.26
N PHE A 216 -24.38 10.06 1.04
CA PHE A 216 -25.02 9.93 -0.27
C PHE A 216 -25.94 11.12 -0.60
N ILE A 217 -26.02 12.11 0.27
CA ILE A 217 -26.81 13.32 0.07
C ILE A 217 -25.97 14.35 -0.70
N ALA A 218 -26.62 15.28 -1.42
CA ALA A 218 -25.92 16.40 -2.03
C ALA A 218 -25.32 17.28 -0.91
N PRO A 219 -24.09 17.79 -1.05
CA PRO A 219 -23.44 18.57 0.01
C PRO A 219 -24.29 19.70 0.60
N ASP A 220 -25.06 20.39 -0.24
CA ASP A 220 -25.88 21.53 0.15
C ASP A 220 -27.12 21.12 0.97
N ASP A 221 -27.58 19.87 0.85
CA ASP A 221 -28.76 19.35 1.57
C ASP A 221 -28.36 18.61 2.87
N VAL A 222 -27.05 18.43 3.14
CA VAL A 222 -26.58 17.61 4.28
C VAL A 222 -27.00 18.19 5.62
N GLU A 223 -26.95 19.52 5.78
CA GLU A 223 -27.31 20.18 7.04
C GLU A 223 -28.79 19.99 7.37
N ASP A 224 -29.67 20.19 6.39
CA ASP A 224 -31.13 19.99 6.53
C ASP A 224 -31.46 18.54 6.89
N VAL A 225 -30.90 17.58 6.15
CA VAL A 225 -31.14 16.15 6.41
C VAL A 225 -30.55 15.72 7.75
N PHE A 226 -29.44 16.31 8.18
CA PHE A 226 -28.88 16.05 9.50
C PHE A 226 -29.84 16.48 10.60
N VAL A 227 -30.43 17.69 10.52
CA VAL A 227 -31.40 18.19 11.51
C VAL A 227 -32.62 17.26 11.60
N GLU A 228 -33.17 16.83 10.46
CA GLU A 228 -34.26 15.85 10.43
C GLU A 228 -33.87 14.54 11.10
N LEU A 229 -32.66 14.05 10.84
CA LEU A 229 -32.17 12.81 11.41
C LEU A 229 -31.98 12.89 12.93
N ILE A 230 -31.52 14.03 13.46
CA ILE A 230 -31.40 14.23 14.91
C ILE A 230 -32.78 14.20 15.59
N SER A 231 -33.80 14.74 14.94
CA SER A 231 -35.17 14.80 15.50
C SER A 231 -35.80 13.43 15.77
N VAL A 232 -35.35 12.39 15.08
CA VAL A 232 -35.86 11.01 15.18
C VAL A 232 -34.92 10.08 15.97
N CYS A 233 -33.95 10.62 16.72
CA CYS A 233 -32.99 9.80 17.46
C CYS A 233 -33.67 9.08 18.66
N PRO A 234 -33.62 7.72 18.74
CA PRO A 234 -34.34 6.95 19.75
C PRO A 234 -33.63 6.89 21.12
N ASN A 235 -32.32 7.18 21.17
CA ASN A 235 -31.54 7.23 22.40
C ASN A 235 -30.77 8.54 22.44
N THR A 236 -31.29 9.50 23.20
CA THR A 236 -30.81 10.87 23.22
C THR A 236 -29.37 10.98 23.70
N SER A 237 -28.90 10.18 24.66
CA SER A 237 -27.54 10.35 25.20
C SER A 237 -26.43 9.86 24.26
N VAL A 238 -26.58 8.65 23.70
CA VAL A 238 -25.62 8.11 22.72
C VAL A 238 -25.73 8.86 21.39
N GLY A 239 -26.98 9.18 20.99
CA GLY A 239 -27.28 9.98 19.82
C GLY A 239 -26.61 11.33 19.85
N GLN A 240 -26.77 12.08 20.95
CA GLN A 240 -26.16 13.40 21.16
C GLN A 240 -24.64 13.35 21.04
N LEU A 241 -23.97 12.46 21.80
CA LEU A 241 -22.51 12.39 21.76
C LEU A 241 -21.95 12.11 20.37
N PHE A 242 -22.62 11.23 19.61
CA PHE A 242 -22.22 10.94 18.24
C PHE A 242 -22.56 12.07 17.27
N SER A 243 -23.76 12.65 17.38
CA SER A 243 -24.19 13.75 16.51
C SER A 243 -23.37 15.01 16.74
N ASP A 244 -23.01 15.33 17.98
CA ASP A 244 -22.19 16.49 18.33
C ASP A 244 -20.79 16.35 17.70
N TYR A 245 -20.17 15.18 17.84
CA TYR A 245 -18.91 14.87 17.17
C TYR A 245 -19.01 15.06 15.64
N VAL A 246 -20.10 14.58 15.03
CA VAL A 246 -20.28 14.72 13.58
C VAL A 246 -20.51 16.16 13.19
N LEU A 247 -21.33 16.89 13.95
CA LEU A 247 -21.66 18.29 13.72
C LEU A 247 -20.37 19.13 13.73
N GLU A 248 -19.59 19.05 14.81
CA GLU A 248 -18.33 19.78 15.00
C GLU A 248 -17.27 19.43 13.94
N THR A 249 -17.17 18.15 13.57
CA THR A 249 -16.08 17.68 12.71
C THR A 249 -16.41 17.82 11.21
N TYR A 250 -17.68 17.70 10.82
CA TYR A 250 -18.07 17.48 9.42
C TYR A 250 -19.17 18.37 8.85
N ILE A 251 -19.95 19.08 9.67
CA ILE A 251 -21.16 19.77 9.19
C ILE A 251 -21.14 21.26 9.50
N GLU A 252 -20.80 21.66 10.72
CA GLU A 252 -20.91 23.06 11.13
C GLU A 252 -20.03 24.00 10.28
N PRO A 253 -20.41 25.28 10.15
CA PRO A 253 -19.58 26.26 9.46
C PRO A 253 -18.17 26.33 10.07
N GLY A 254 -17.14 26.10 9.24
CA GLY A 254 -15.75 26.09 9.68
C GLY A 254 -15.24 24.76 10.23
N CYS A 255 -16.05 23.69 10.16
CA CYS A 255 -15.61 22.34 10.51
C CYS A 255 -14.39 21.88 9.71
N LEU A 256 -13.67 20.89 10.25
CA LEU A 256 -12.44 20.36 9.66
C LEU A 256 -12.66 19.73 8.28
N PHE A 257 -13.80 19.06 8.09
CA PHE A 257 -14.10 18.32 6.87
C PHE A 257 -15.52 18.61 6.38
N PRO A 258 -15.75 19.73 5.67
CA PRO A 258 -17.10 20.14 5.26
C PRO A 258 -17.76 19.15 4.27
N PRO A 259 -19.11 19.13 4.17
CA PRO A 259 -19.86 18.17 3.36
C PRO A 259 -19.38 18.07 1.90
N ILE A 260 -18.94 19.18 1.31
CA ILE A 260 -18.40 19.22 -0.06
C ILE A 260 -17.24 18.24 -0.30
N LEU A 261 -16.48 17.87 0.75
CA LEU A 261 -15.41 16.90 0.64
C LEU A 261 -15.92 15.45 0.63
N TRP A 262 -16.94 15.13 1.43
CA TRP A 262 -17.27 13.74 1.77
C TRP A 262 -18.67 13.27 1.34
N ALA A 263 -19.63 14.18 1.20
CA ALA A 263 -20.98 13.90 0.72
C ALA A 263 -21.07 14.04 -0.81
N GLU A 264 -21.81 13.14 -1.45
CA GLU A 264 -22.16 13.24 -2.88
C GLU A 264 -23.27 12.26 -3.21
N THR A 265 -24.20 12.70 -4.06
CA THR A 265 -25.20 11.84 -4.68
C THR A 265 -24.55 10.61 -5.34
N PRO A 266 -25.15 9.42 -5.23
CA PRO A 266 -24.60 8.21 -5.84
C PRO A 266 -24.25 8.42 -7.32
N SER A 267 -23.04 8.03 -7.70
CA SER A 267 -22.57 8.07 -9.08
C SER A 267 -21.84 6.77 -9.44
N SER A 268 -21.55 6.57 -10.73
CA SER A 268 -20.77 5.42 -11.21
C SER A 268 -19.31 5.45 -10.77
N ASN A 269 -18.81 6.58 -10.25
CA ASN A 269 -17.43 6.73 -9.80
C ASN A 269 -17.31 6.28 -8.34
N PRO A 270 -16.51 5.24 -8.04
CA PRO A 270 -16.33 4.78 -6.67
C PRO A 270 -15.54 5.81 -5.86
N ARG A 271 -16.11 6.23 -4.71
CA ARG A 271 -15.39 7.01 -3.67
C ARG A 271 -14.65 6.09 -2.70
N THR A 272 -13.85 5.16 -3.22
CA THR A 272 -13.10 4.20 -2.40
C THR A 272 -11.62 4.17 -2.77
N THR A 273 -10.78 3.93 -1.77
CA THR A 273 -9.33 3.72 -1.89
C THR A 273 -8.97 2.26 -2.16
N ASN A 274 -9.96 1.42 -2.54
CA ASN A 274 -9.79 -0.02 -2.76
C ASN A 274 -8.62 -0.35 -3.69
N GLY A 275 -8.35 0.48 -4.69
CA GLY A 275 -7.20 0.30 -5.58
C GLY A 275 -5.85 0.44 -4.87
N ALA A 276 -5.69 1.51 -4.07
CA ALA A 276 -4.48 1.73 -3.27
C ALA A 276 -4.34 0.68 -2.17
N GLU A 277 -5.43 0.34 -1.48
CA GLU A 277 -5.45 -0.72 -0.46
C GLU A 277 -5.13 -2.10 -1.05
N SER A 278 -5.66 -2.41 -2.24
CA SER A 278 -5.35 -3.63 -2.97
C SER A 278 -3.88 -3.69 -3.38
N PHE A 279 -3.32 -2.56 -3.81
CA PHE A 279 -1.89 -2.44 -4.08
C PHE A 279 -1.08 -2.70 -2.80
N HIS A 280 -1.37 -2.01 -1.70
CA HIS A 280 -0.69 -2.21 -0.42
C HIS A 280 -0.81 -3.63 0.09
N SER A 281 -1.99 -4.24 0.01
CA SER A 281 -2.22 -5.64 0.38
C SER A 281 -1.37 -6.60 -0.47
N THR A 282 -1.37 -6.41 -1.79
CA THR A 282 -0.59 -7.22 -2.73
C THR A 282 0.92 -7.06 -2.50
N TYR A 283 1.36 -5.83 -2.23
CA TYR A 283 2.74 -5.49 -1.93
C TYR A 283 3.18 -6.09 -0.59
N ASN A 284 2.41 -5.90 0.46
CA ASN A 284 2.69 -6.44 1.80
C ASN A 284 2.69 -7.98 1.80
N ALA A 285 1.83 -8.61 0.99
CA ALA A 285 1.80 -10.07 0.81
C ALA A 285 3.07 -10.65 0.15
N GLN A 286 3.97 -9.83 -0.40
CA GLN A 286 5.27 -10.29 -0.88
C GLN A 286 6.25 -10.57 0.27
N PHE A 287 5.97 -10.08 1.47
CA PHE A 287 6.83 -10.24 2.64
C PHE A 287 6.30 -11.33 3.58
N ASN A 288 7.22 -12.10 4.18
CA ASN A 288 6.88 -13.12 5.18
C ASN A 288 7.07 -12.64 6.63
N SER A 289 7.35 -11.35 6.82
CA SER A 289 7.64 -10.70 8.10
C SER A 289 7.02 -9.30 8.11
N ALA A 290 6.54 -8.85 9.26
CA ALA A 290 6.12 -7.46 9.48
C ALA A 290 7.31 -6.47 9.44
N HIS A 291 8.52 -6.99 9.66
CA HIS A 291 9.78 -6.26 9.54
C HIS A 291 10.64 -6.94 8.47
N PRO A 292 10.30 -6.76 7.17
CA PRO A 292 11.09 -7.34 6.11
C PRO A 292 12.49 -6.71 6.07
N PRO A 293 13.54 -7.49 5.78
CA PRO A 293 14.88 -6.95 5.58
C PRO A 293 14.89 -5.94 4.43
N ILE A 294 15.68 -4.89 4.58
CA ILE A 294 15.61 -3.73 3.69
C ILE A 294 15.88 -4.08 2.22
N PHE A 295 16.86 -4.94 1.94
CA PHE A 295 17.16 -5.36 0.57
C PHE A 295 16.03 -6.17 -0.08
N VAL A 296 15.22 -6.86 0.72
CA VAL A 296 14.04 -7.58 0.24
C VAL A 296 12.95 -6.57 -0.15
N VAL A 297 12.76 -5.52 0.65
CA VAL A 297 11.82 -4.41 0.35
C VAL A 297 12.16 -3.76 -0.99
N ILE A 298 13.42 -3.39 -1.17
CA ILE A 298 13.93 -2.73 -2.39
C ILE A 298 13.69 -3.59 -3.62
N THR A 299 14.14 -4.84 -3.58
CA THR A 299 14.01 -5.77 -4.71
C THR A 299 12.53 -5.96 -5.09
N THR A 300 11.64 -6.05 -4.09
CA THR A 300 10.20 -6.21 -4.30
C THR A 300 9.57 -4.98 -4.96
N LEU A 301 9.99 -3.77 -4.59
CA LEU A 301 9.52 -2.53 -5.24
C LEU A 301 9.97 -2.47 -6.70
N MET A 302 11.24 -2.80 -6.98
CA MET A 302 11.77 -2.84 -8.35
C MET A 302 11.00 -3.83 -9.23
N GLU A 303 10.76 -5.05 -8.73
CA GLU A 303 9.97 -6.07 -9.41
C GLU A 303 8.53 -5.59 -9.69
N THR A 304 7.95 -4.80 -8.77
CA THR A 304 6.61 -4.22 -8.91
C THR A 304 6.55 -3.15 -9.99
N GLN A 305 7.51 -2.24 -9.99
CA GLN A 305 7.63 -1.20 -11.01
C GLN A 305 7.77 -1.79 -12.42
N ALA A 306 8.62 -2.80 -12.59
CA ALA A 306 8.83 -3.46 -13.87
C ALA A 306 7.53 -4.07 -14.43
N GLU A 307 6.74 -4.74 -13.57
CA GLU A 307 5.48 -5.33 -14.00
C GLU A 307 4.43 -4.29 -14.42
N THR A 308 4.30 -3.19 -13.67
CA THR A 308 3.37 -2.11 -13.99
C THR A 308 3.69 -1.51 -15.36
N ILE A 309 4.97 -1.25 -15.65
CA ILE A 309 5.40 -0.75 -16.95
C ILE A 309 5.03 -1.74 -18.07
N THR A 310 5.29 -3.03 -17.89
CA THR A 310 4.92 -4.05 -18.89
C THR A 310 3.43 -4.04 -19.20
N LYS A 311 2.57 -3.96 -18.16
CA LYS A 311 1.10 -3.92 -18.35
C LYS A 311 0.65 -2.68 -19.11
N LEU A 312 1.20 -1.51 -18.79
CA LEU A 312 0.86 -0.26 -19.48
C LEU A 312 1.21 -0.35 -20.97
N LEU A 313 2.39 -0.87 -21.30
CA LEU A 313 2.83 -1.04 -22.68
C LEU A 313 1.97 -2.04 -23.49
N THR A 314 1.33 -3.00 -22.83
CA THR A 314 0.40 -3.95 -23.49
C THR A 314 -0.98 -3.36 -23.78
N ILE A 315 -1.37 -2.30 -23.05
CA ILE A 315 -2.67 -1.62 -23.22
C ILE A 315 -2.57 -0.50 -24.26
N SER A 316 -1.38 0.06 -24.47
CA SER A 316 -1.12 1.11 -25.48
C SER A 316 -0.86 0.57 -26.89
N LYS A 317 -1.16 -0.71 -27.16
CA LYS A 317 -1.19 -1.32 -28.50
C LYS A 317 -2.63 -1.58 -28.90
#